data_AF-A0A349DBA5-F1
#
_entry.id   AF-A0A349DBA5-F1
#
_cell.length_a   1.000
_cell.length_b   1.000
_cell.length_c   1.000
_cell.angle_alpha   90.00
_cell.angle_beta   90.00
_cell.angle_gamma   90.00
#
_symmetry.space_group_name_H-M   'P 1'
#
loop_
_entity.id
_entity.type
_entity.pdbx_description
1 polymer ?
#
loop_
_entity_poly.entity_id
_entity_poly.type
_entity_poly.pdbx_seq_one_letter_code
_entity_poly.pdbx_strand_id
1 'polypeptide(L)'
;ESFAGCSGIKELVIPQEVTSIDESAFERCTGIEKLTLPLGLETIAMSAFKGCIRITDVELPFTLKELGAAAFRDCYTLNTVKISKNTSIGKNAFASCDDGLKFITVADNKNLASYIDSLETKPKTEIVKDISLGTLSDVPEQQYTKSEITPAAEIKLTSGAKVDFGKDYRIVYVRNTDIGTAKMYVAGINGYGEGYVTTFEIACKHPEVSKVISKEASCTTKGNYVVTCKLCGEKFDEEIPAKGHTPSGEWVIKRRPTITKTGEKYMLCTVCRFRVNITELPKAYPDVNGDGNINSADALIVLQYSVDLNDTIKTEEQFMNADTNGDGKINSVDALTILKISVGMEKI
;
A
#
# COMPACT_ATOMS: atom_id res chain seq x y z
N GLU A 1 -4.97 38.58 6.64
CA GLU A 1 -4.50 39.81 7.31
C GLU A 1 -3.47 40.49 6.41
N SER A 2 -3.26 41.81 6.54
CA SER A 2 -2.28 42.55 5.73
C SER A 2 -0.97 42.75 6.50
N PHE A 3 0.15 42.69 5.80
CA PHE A 3 1.50 42.99 6.27
C PHE A 3 1.94 44.42 5.93
N ALA A 4 1.02 45.30 5.55
CA ALA A 4 1.34 46.67 5.13
C ALA A 4 2.25 47.40 6.14
N GLY A 5 3.34 47.99 5.64
CA GLY A 5 4.36 48.68 6.42
C GLY A 5 5.44 47.80 7.05
N CYS A 6 5.44 46.47 6.84
CA CYS A 6 6.45 45.56 7.38
C CYS A 6 7.84 45.72 6.71
N SER A 7 8.60 46.71 7.17
CA SER A 7 9.97 47.02 6.71
C SER A 7 11.06 46.01 7.14
N GLY A 8 10.73 45.06 8.02
CA GLY A 8 11.67 44.02 8.49
C GLY A 8 11.76 42.77 7.62
N ILE A 9 10.82 42.56 6.68
CA ILE A 9 10.78 41.39 5.81
C ILE A 9 11.77 41.61 4.66
N LYS A 10 12.85 40.83 4.59
CA LYS A 10 13.84 40.89 3.49
C LYS A 10 13.52 39.94 2.34
N GLU A 11 13.16 38.71 2.67
CA GLU A 11 12.74 37.69 1.72
C GLU A 11 11.29 37.32 2.02
N LEU A 12 10.45 37.38 0.99
CA LEU A 12 9.04 37.01 1.05
C LEU A 12 8.78 35.86 0.08
N VAL A 13 8.52 34.67 0.63
CA VAL A 13 8.10 33.49 -0.13
C VAL A 13 6.62 33.25 0.14
N ILE A 14 5.81 33.37 -0.91
CA ILE A 14 4.37 33.11 -0.85
C ILE A 14 4.12 31.61 -1.10
N PRO A 15 3.34 30.90 -0.26
CA PRO A 15 3.08 29.45 -0.42
C PRO A 15 2.43 29.07 -1.74
N GLN A 16 2.68 27.84 -2.23
CA GLN A 16 2.25 27.41 -3.57
C GLN A 16 0.73 27.22 -3.72
N GLU A 17 0.01 27.15 -2.60
CA GLU A 17 -1.44 27.05 -2.51
C GLU A 17 -2.16 28.40 -2.69
N VAL A 18 -1.44 29.53 -2.61
CA VAL A 18 -2.03 30.87 -2.67
C VAL A 18 -2.40 31.25 -4.09
N THR A 19 -3.70 31.44 -4.35
CA THR A 19 -4.25 31.84 -5.66
C THR A 19 -4.47 33.35 -5.82
N SER A 20 -4.52 34.11 -4.72
CA SER A 20 -4.72 35.56 -4.74
C SER A 20 -3.89 36.29 -3.68
N ILE A 21 -3.46 37.51 -3.98
CA ILE A 21 -2.89 38.46 -3.01
C ILE A 21 -3.80 39.70 -2.96
N ASP A 22 -4.31 39.99 -1.76
CA ASP A 22 -5.37 40.99 -1.52
C ASP A 22 -4.88 42.45 -1.61
N GLU A 23 -5.84 43.39 -1.59
CA GLU A 23 -5.58 44.83 -1.72
C GLU A 23 -4.62 45.33 -0.63
N SER A 24 -3.55 46.03 -1.05
CA SER A 24 -2.50 46.55 -0.17
C SER A 24 -1.90 45.52 0.82
N ALA A 25 -1.93 44.22 0.51
CA ALA A 25 -1.48 43.15 1.41
C ALA A 25 -0.02 43.28 1.88
N PHE A 26 0.85 43.91 1.09
CA PHE A 26 2.24 44.23 1.40
C PHE A 26 2.59 45.70 1.04
N GLU A 27 1.60 46.61 1.09
CA GLU A 27 1.86 48.03 0.80
C GLU A 27 2.92 48.60 1.74
N ARG A 28 3.95 49.24 1.19
CA ARG A 28 5.07 49.88 1.89
C ARG A 28 5.90 48.92 2.75
N CYS A 29 5.98 47.64 2.37
CA CYS A 29 6.98 46.71 2.88
C CYS A 29 8.38 47.02 2.32
N THR A 30 8.95 48.14 2.76
CA THR A 30 10.22 48.71 2.24
C THR A 30 11.47 47.86 2.48
N GLY A 31 11.35 46.72 3.16
CA GLY A 31 12.44 45.78 3.40
C GLY A 31 12.62 44.72 2.31
N ILE A 32 11.59 44.45 1.48
CA ILE A 32 11.57 43.25 0.63
C ILE A 32 12.58 43.41 -0.51
N GLU A 33 13.67 42.66 -0.42
CA GLU A 33 14.74 42.55 -1.41
C GLU A 33 14.47 41.40 -2.39
N LYS A 34 13.86 40.30 -1.91
CA LYS A 34 13.56 39.10 -2.68
C LYS A 34 12.10 38.69 -2.53
N LEU A 35 11.35 38.67 -3.64
CA LEU A 35 9.96 38.22 -3.70
C LEU A 35 9.88 36.91 -4.50
N THR A 36 9.26 35.88 -3.93
CA THR A 36 8.92 34.62 -4.62
C THR A 36 7.42 34.42 -4.62
N LEU A 37 6.81 34.52 -5.81
CA LEU A 37 5.39 34.26 -6.05
C LEU A 37 5.17 32.78 -6.42
N PRO A 38 3.99 32.21 -6.14
CA PRO A 38 3.70 30.82 -6.46
C PRO A 38 3.28 30.67 -7.92
N LEU A 39 3.60 29.54 -8.56
CA LEU A 39 3.22 29.32 -9.97
C LEU A 39 1.70 29.10 -10.16
N GLY A 40 0.93 29.01 -9.08
CA GLY A 40 -0.53 28.97 -9.08
C GLY A 40 -1.25 30.30 -8.83
N LEU A 41 -0.55 31.43 -8.74
CA LEU A 41 -1.20 32.72 -8.47
C LEU A 41 -2.01 33.22 -9.67
N GLU A 42 -3.28 33.54 -9.45
CA GLU A 42 -4.19 34.05 -10.49
C GLU A 42 -4.42 35.56 -10.41
N THR A 43 -4.38 36.15 -9.20
CA THR A 43 -4.66 37.57 -8.97
C THR A 43 -3.66 38.21 -8.00
N ILE A 44 -3.16 39.39 -8.35
CA ILE A 44 -2.53 40.36 -7.43
C ILE A 44 -3.42 41.59 -7.45
N ALA A 45 -4.03 41.96 -6.34
CA ALA A 45 -5.01 43.04 -6.28
C ALA A 45 -4.38 44.46 -6.29
N MET A 46 -5.24 45.48 -6.18
CA MET A 46 -4.84 46.89 -6.17
C MET A 46 -3.80 47.18 -5.08
N SER A 47 -2.77 47.98 -5.42
CA SER A 47 -1.72 48.43 -4.49
C SER A 47 -0.95 47.33 -3.71
N ALA A 48 -1.10 46.04 -4.05
CA ALA A 48 -0.66 44.91 -3.22
C ALA A 48 0.80 44.95 -2.75
N PHE A 49 1.73 45.45 -3.58
CA PHE A 49 3.15 45.64 -3.29
C PHE A 49 3.60 47.10 -3.49
N LYS A 50 2.67 48.05 -3.47
CA LYS A 50 2.95 49.49 -3.69
C LYS A 50 3.96 50.01 -2.67
N GLY A 51 5.04 50.66 -3.12
CA GLY A 51 6.07 51.21 -2.25
C GLY A 51 7.04 50.17 -1.66
N CYS A 52 7.17 48.99 -2.26
CA CYS A 52 8.20 48.00 -1.94
C CYS A 52 9.55 48.39 -2.57
N ILE A 53 10.14 49.50 -2.09
CA ILE A 53 11.33 50.20 -2.62
C ILE A 53 12.67 49.42 -2.63
N ARG A 54 12.65 48.10 -2.48
CA ARG A 54 13.85 47.22 -2.52
C ARG A 54 13.72 46.03 -3.47
N ILE A 55 12.54 45.79 -4.05
CA ILE A 55 12.37 44.71 -5.03
C ILE A 55 13.06 45.17 -6.32
N THR A 56 14.08 44.44 -6.76
CA THR A 56 14.80 44.75 -7.99
C THR A 56 14.16 44.12 -9.22
N ASP A 57 13.64 42.90 -9.07
CA ASP A 57 13.17 42.06 -10.17
C ASP A 57 11.90 41.29 -9.74
N VAL A 58 10.94 41.14 -10.65
CA VAL A 58 9.71 40.35 -10.40
C VAL A 58 9.44 39.40 -11.56
N GLU A 59 9.39 38.09 -11.27
CA GLU A 59 8.77 37.11 -12.15
C GLU A 59 7.29 36.94 -11.76
N LEU A 60 6.37 37.47 -12.56
CA LEU A 60 4.96 37.13 -12.42
C LEU A 60 4.73 35.71 -12.97
N PRO A 61 3.95 34.87 -12.29
CA PRO A 61 3.68 33.51 -12.75
C PRO A 61 2.79 33.54 -13.99
N PHE A 62 3.01 32.60 -14.92
CA PHE A 62 2.29 32.56 -16.21
C PHE A 62 0.78 32.29 -16.09
N THR A 63 0.32 31.89 -14.90
CA THR A 63 -1.07 31.71 -14.52
C THR A 63 -1.77 33.01 -14.09
N LEU A 64 -1.03 34.12 -13.92
CA LEU A 64 -1.58 35.38 -13.43
C LEU A 64 -2.54 35.99 -14.45
N LYS A 65 -3.83 36.00 -14.11
CA LYS A 65 -4.93 36.54 -14.92
C LYS A 65 -5.06 38.05 -14.72
N GLU A 66 -4.83 38.54 -13.51
CA GLU A 66 -4.99 39.94 -13.16
C GLU A 66 -3.85 40.48 -12.28
N LEU A 67 -3.29 41.60 -12.70
CA LEU A 67 -2.46 42.48 -11.90
C LEU A 67 -3.21 43.81 -11.70
N GLY A 68 -3.59 44.12 -10.47
CA GLY A 68 -4.45 45.25 -10.13
C GLY A 68 -3.81 46.62 -10.35
N ALA A 69 -4.65 47.66 -10.29
CA ALA A 69 -4.19 49.04 -10.39
C ALA A 69 -3.13 49.37 -9.33
N ALA A 70 -2.09 50.12 -9.71
CA ALA A 70 -0.98 50.50 -8.83
C ALA A 70 -0.27 49.36 -8.05
N ALA A 71 -0.42 48.09 -8.45
CA ALA A 71 0.03 46.93 -7.67
C ALA A 71 1.52 46.93 -7.27
N PHE A 72 2.42 47.43 -8.12
CA PHE A 72 3.85 47.64 -7.84
C PHE A 72 4.26 49.12 -7.98
N ARG A 73 3.31 50.05 -7.84
CA ARG A 73 3.57 51.49 -7.92
C ARG A 73 4.58 51.93 -6.85
N ASP A 74 5.42 52.92 -7.15
CA ASP A 74 6.41 53.50 -6.23
C ASP A 74 7.50 52.50 -5.78
N CYS A 75 7.72 51.41 -6.52
CA CYS A 75 8.81 50.44 -6.28
C CYS A 75 10.12 50.88 -6.97
N TYR A 76 10.76 51.92 -6.43
CA TYR A 76 11.87 52.69 -7.04
C TYR A 76 13.17 51.93 -7.43
N THR A 77 13.23 50.61 -7.24
CA THR A 77 14.36 49.74 -7.61
C THR A 77 14.00 48.72 -8.68
N LEU A 78 12.72 48.62 -9.06
CA LEU A 78 12.19 47.55 -9.89
C LEU A 78 12.59 47.78 -11.36
N ASN A 79 13.69 47.15 -11.75
CA ASN A 79 14.33 47.33 -13.05
C ASN A 79 13.80 46.34 -14.10
N THR A 80 13.43 45.12 -13.70
CA THR A 80 12.97 44.07 -14.61
C THR A 80 11.68 43.40 -14.11
N VAL A 81 10.69 43.26 -14.98
CA VAL A 81 9.47 42.48 -14.70
C VAL A 81 9.17 41.52 -15.84
N LYS A 82 9.01 40.23 -15.53
CA LYS A 82 8.52 39.24 -16.49
C LYS A 82 6.99 39.20 -16.44
N ILE A 83 6.34 39.46 -17.59
CA ILE A 83 4.90 39.55 -17.77
C ILE A 83 4.45 38.49 -18.77
N SER A 84 3.45 37.70 -18.40
CA SER A 84 2.89 36.66 -19.26
C SER A 84 1.77 37.16 -20.19
N LYS A 85 1.54 36.39 -21.26
CA LYS A 85 0.76 36.80 -22.44
C LYS A 85 -0.70 37.15 -22.16
N ASN A 86 -1.28 36.53 -21.13
CA ASN A 86 -2.71 36.62 -20.80
C ASN A 86 -3.01 37.50 -19.58
N THR A 87 -1.98 38.04 -18.91
CA THR A 87 -2.15 38.87 -17.70
C THR A 87 -2.82 40.20 -18.05
N SER A 88 -3.97 40.50 -17.45
CA SER A 88 -4.58 41.83 -17.46
C SER A 88 -3.77 42.77 -16.57
N ILE A 89 -3.43 43.97 -17.06
CA ILE A 89 -2.56 44.93 -16.35
C ILE A 89 -3.36 46.18 -16.00
N GLY A 90 -3.57 46.39 -14.70
CA GLY A 90 -4.31 47.52 -14.16
C GLY A 90 -3.59 48.85 -14.35
N LYS A 91 -4.38 49.93 -14.36
CA LYS A 91 -3.88 51.30 -14.54
C LYS A 91 -2.77 51.62 -13.52
N ASN A 92 -1.67 52.19 -14.02
CA ASN A 92 -0.51 52.61 -13.22
C ASN A 92 0.16 51.48 -12.41
N ALA A 93 -0.03 50.19 -12.76
CA ALA A 93 0.52 49.04 -12.03
C ALA A 93 2.02 49.15 -11.71
N PHE A 94 2.81 49.72 -12.62
CA PHE A 94 4.24 49.96 -12.49
C PHE A 94 4.63 51.45 -12.56
N ALA A 95 3.72 52.36 -12.16
CA ALA A 95 4.04 53.79 -12.15
C ALA A 95 5.11 54.10 -11.09
N SER A 96 6.12 54.89 -11.48
CA SER A 96 7.25 55.25 -10.62
C SER A 96 8.05 54.03 -10.10
N CYS A 97 8.29 53.03 -10.94
CA CYS A 97 9.21 51.92 -10.66
C CYS A 97 10.67 52.28 -11.01
N ASP A 98 10.96 52.58 -12.27
CA ASP A 98 12.25 53.06 -12.76
C ASP A 98 12.07 53.65 -14.17
N ASP A 99 12.91 54.62 -14.55
CA ASP A 99 12.96 55.15 -15.92
C ASP A 99 13.63 54.17 -16.90
N GLY A 100 14.47 53.28 -16.39
CA GLY A 100 15.11 52.18 -17.12
C GLY A 100 14.30 50.90 -17.23
N LEU A 101 13.09 50.84 -16.63
CA LEU A 101 12.25 49.64 -16.50
C LEU A 101 12.18 48.81 -17.80
N LYS A 102 12.38 47.50 -17.64
CA LYS A 102 12.44 46.49 -18.68
C LYS A 102 11.37 45.42 -18.45
N PHE A 103 10.48 45.23 -19.41
CA PHE A 103 9.60 44.08 -19.45
C PHE A 103 10.24 42.90 -20.19
N ILE A 104 10.06 41.70 -19.66
CA ILE A 104 10.38 40.43 -20.32
C ILE A 104 9.06 39.75 -20.65
N THR A 105 8.86 39.36 -21.91
CA THR A 105 7.59 38.77 -22.36
C THR A 105 7.77 37.87 -23.58
N VAL A 106 6.76 37.09 -23.92
CA VAL A 106 6.70 36.37 -25.21
C VAL A 106 6.06 37.25 -26.30
N ALA A 107 6.23 36.85 -27.56
CA ALA A 107 5.61 37.54 -28.69
C ALA A 107 4.07 37.62 -28.59
N ASP A 108 3.49 38.64 -29.22
CA ASP A 108 2.05 38.92 -29.27
C ASP A 108 1.35 39.12 -27.90
N ASN A 109 2.06 39.60 -26.88
CA ASN A 109 1.45 40.04 -25.63
C ASN A 109 0.68 41.37 -25.81
N LYS A 110 -0.58 41.26 -26.25
CA LYS A 110 -1.46 42.40 -26.52
C LYS A 110 -1.78 43.22 -25.26
N ASN A 111 -1.89 42.58 -24.10
CA ASN A 111 -2.20 43.24 -22.84
C ASN A 111 -1.04 44.15 -22.41
N LEU A 112 0.20 43.64 -22.48
CA LEU A 112 1.39 44.43 -22.21
C LEU A 112 1.59 45.55 -23.23
N ALA A 113 1.35 45.29 -24.52
CA ALA A 113 1.43 46.32 -25.56
C ALA A 113 0.46 47.47 -25.26
N SER A 114 -0.82 47.16 -25.00
CA SER A 114 -1.85 48.17 -24.66
C SER A 114 -1.53 48.93 -23.36
N TYR A 115 -0.93 48.25 -22.37
CA TYR A 115 -0.45 48.90 -21.16
C TYR A 115 0.70 49.88 -21.46
N ILE A 116 1.73 49.45 -22.19
CA ILE A 116 2.87 50.28 -22.59
C ILE A 116 2.41 51.48 -23.45
N ASP A 117 1.44 51.29 -24.35
CA ASP A 117 0.86 52.36 -25.15
C ASP A 117 0.17 53.43 -24.28
N SER A 118 -0.40 53.05 -23.14
CA SER A 118 -1.00 53.98 -22.17
C SER A 118 -0.01 54.76 -21.28
N LEU A 119 1.27 54.38 -21.24
CA LEU A 119 2.31 55.04 -20.44
C LEU A 119 2.89 56.29 -21.13
N GLU A 120 3.33 57.27 -20.34
CA GLU A 120 4.03 58.47 -20.83
C GLU A 120 5.45 58.12 -21.30
N THR A 121 6.20 57.37 -20.50
CA THR A 121 7.47 56.75 -20.89
C THR A 121 7.22 55.41 -21.59
N LYS A 122 8.07 55.04 -22.56
CA LYS A 122 8.01 53.73 -23.24
C LYS A 122 9.13 52.82 -22.72
N PRO A 123 8.86 51.99 -21.69
CA PRO A 123 9.86 51.08 -21.11
C PRO A 123 10.36 50.04 -22.13
N LYS A 124 11.55 49.50 -21.88
CA LYS A 124 12.19 48.52 -22.78
C LYS A 124 11.42 47.20 -22.73
N THR A 125 11.38 46.48 -23.84
CA THR A 125 10.79 45.13 -23.90
C THR A 125 11.79 44.15 -24.50
N GLU A 126 12.00 43.02 -23.83
CA GLU A 126 12.74 41.87 -24.34
C GLU A 126 11.77 40.73 -24.67
N ILE A 127 11.90 40.19 -25.88
CA ILE A 127 11.11 39.03 -26.32
C ILE A 127 11.88 37.75 -26.04
N VAL A 128 11.35 36.94 -25.12
CA VAL A 128 11.83 35.58 -24.83
C VAL A 128 11.06 34.53 -25.64
N LYS A 129 11.61 33.33 -25.74
CA LYS A 129 10.98 32.21 -26.44
C LYS A 129 9.72 31.76 -25.69
N ASP A 130 8.65 31.50 -26.42
CA ASP A 130 7.40 31.00 -25.85
C ASP A 130 7.44 29.48 -25.71
N ILE A 131 7.40 28.97 -24.48
CA ILE A 131 7.44 27.53 -24.22
C ILE A 131 6.08 26.85 -24.41
N SER A 132 4.99 27.64 -24.45
CA SER A 132 3.62 27.14 -24.69
C SER A 132 3.36 26.80 -26.16
N LEU A 133 4.25 27.18 -27.09
CA LEU A 133 4.22 26.81 -28.51
C LEU A 133 4.74 25.39 -28.77
N GLY A 134 4.32 24.43 -27.95
CA GLY A 134 4.72 23.03 -28.02
C GLY A 134 3.65 22.09 -27.45
N THR A 135 4.07 20.87 -27.14
CA THR A 135 3.31 19.96 -26.28
C THR A 135 4.14 19.57 -25.07
N LEU A 136 3.47 19.45 -23.93
CA LEU A 136 3.99 18.78 -22.73
C LEU A 136 3.77 17.26 -22.89
N SER A 137 4.70 16.44 -22.39
CA SER A 137 4.49 14.99 -22.29
C SER A 137 3.40 14.65 -21.27
N ASP A 138 2.65 13.58 -21.54
CA ASP A 138 1.68 13.04 -20.58
C ASP A 138 2.36 12.67 -19.25
N VAL A 139 1.71 13.01 -18.13
CA VAL A 139 2.13 12.60 -16.79
C VAL A 139 1.17 11.52 -16.29
N PRO A 140 1.62 10.27 -16.12
CA PRO A 140 0.75 9.18 -15.69
C PRO A 140 0.41 9.28 -14.19
N GLU A 141 -0.64 8.55 -13.78
CA GLU A 141 -0.92 8.27 -12.37
C GLU A 141 0.33 7.73 -11.66
N GLN A 142 0.55 8.20 -10.43
CA GLN A 142 1.70 7.84 -9.61
C GLN A 142 1.29 6.93 -8.47
N GLN A 143 2.05 5.86 -8.21
CA GLN A 143 1.84 5.07 -6.99
C GLN A 143 2.18 5.92 -5.76
N TYR A 144 1.26 6.05 -4.82
CA TYR A 144 1.54 6.65 -3.51
C TYR A 144 2.63 5.87 -2.77
N THR A 145 3.77 6.52 -2.60
CA THR A 145 4.97 6.02 -1.91
C THR A 145 5.01 6.43 -0.43
N LYS A 146 4.05 7.24 0.05
CA LYS A 146 4.14 8.00 1.32
C LYS A 146 5.26 9.06 1.32
N SER A 147 5.65 9.54 0.14
CA SER A 147 6.65 10.61 -0.05
C SER A 147 6.13 11.64 -1.04
N GLU A 148 6.82 12.78 -1.16
CA GLU A 148 6.71 13.61 -2.36
C GLU A 148 6.95 12.77 -3.62
N ILE A 149 6.20 13.10 -4.67
CA ILE A 149 6.31 12.48 -5.99
C ILE A 149 6.53 13.58 -7.02
N THR A 150 7.59 13.45 -7.81
CA THR A 150 8.04 14.46 -8.77
C THR A 150 8.17 13.85 -10.16
N PRO A 151 7.05 13.53 -10.84
CA PRO A 151 7.10 12.88 -12.14
C PRO A 151 7.69 13.82 -13.20
N ALA A 152 8.71 13.36 -13.92
CA ALA A 152 9.33 14.15 -14.97
C ALA A 152 8.35 14.41 -16.12
N ALA A 153 8.46 15.59 -16.73
CA ALA A 153 7.73 15.94 -17.94
C ALA A 153 8.65 16.68 -18.93
N GLU A 154 8.59 16.27 -20.20
CA GLU A 154 9.34 16.85 -21.32
C GLU A 154 8.46 17.82 -22.11
N ILE A 155 9.07 18.83 -22.75
CA ILE A 155 8.37 19.72 -23.70
C ILE A 155 8.94 19.54 -25.11
N LYS A 156 8.05 19.41 -26.09
CA LYS A 156 8.36 19.27 -27.52
C LYS A 156 7.80 20.48 -28.26
N LEU A 157 8.66 21.46 -28.53
CA LEU A 157 8.26 22.69 -29.23
C LEU A 157 7.91 22.40 -30.70
N THR A 158 6.89 23.07 -31.22
CA THR A 158 6.44 22.97 -32.62
C THR A 158 7.52 23.34 -33.64
N SER A 159 8.50 24.14 -33.23
CA SER A 159 9.70 24.51 -34.00
C SER A 159 10.76 23.39 -34.10
N GLY A 160 10.58 22.27 -33.39
CA GLY A 160 11.59 21.21 -33.25
C GLY A 160 12.79 21.58 -32.38
N ALA A 161 12.82 22.78 -31.80
CA ALA A 161 13.87 23.20 -30.89
C ALA A 161 13.80 22.41 -29.57
N LYS A 162 14.96 21.94 -29.09
CA LYS A 162 15.09 21.29 -27.78
C LYS A 162 15.01 22.32 -26.65
N VAL A 163 14.46 21.88 -25.52
CA VAL A 163 14.46 22.57 -24.23
C VAL A 163 14.86 21.61 -23.13
N ASP A 164 15.78 22.03 -22.27
CA ASP A 164 16.39 21.20 -21.23
C ASP A 164 15.79 21.51 -19.84
N PHE A 165 15.37 20.47 -19.10
CA PHE A 165 14.87 20.63 -17.72
C PHE A 165 15.96 21.20 -16.79
N GLY A 166 15.57 22.09 -15.88
CA GLY A 166 16.47 22.79 -14.95
C GLY A 166 17.27 23.93 -15.57
N LYS A 167 17.33 24.01 -16.91
CA LYS A 167 18.05 25.05 -17.67
C LYS A 167 17.10 25.98 -18.42
N ASP A 168 16.19 25.44 -19.23
CA ASP A 168 15.26 26.20 -20.07
C ASP A 168 13.85 26.24 -19.47
N TYR A 169 13.49 25.28 -18.61
CA TYR A 169 12.27 25.27 -17.81
C TYR A 169 12.48 24.63 -16.44
N ARG A 170 11.60 24.97 -15.50
CA ARG A 170 11.49 24.33 -14.18
C ARG A 170 10.09 23.75 -13.97
N ILE A 171 10.01 22.74 -13.12
CA ILE A 171 8.74 22.14 -12.68
C ILE A 171 8.56 22.44 -11.19
N VAL A 172 7.35 22.82 -10.79
CA VAL A 172 6.92 22.98 -9.38
C VAL A 172 5.65 22.15 -9.19
N TYR A 173 5.55 21.49 -8.04
CA TYR A 173 4.45 20.60 -7.70
C TYR A 173 3.67 21.13 -6.49
N VAL A 174 2.37 20.81 -6.41
CA VAL A 174 1.49 21.21 -5.30
C VAL A 174 0.56 20.04 -4.96
N ARG A 175 0.45 19.70 -3.66
CA ARG A 175 -0.25 18.50 -3.14
C ARG A 175 0.28 17.17 -3.70
N ASN A 176 1.57 17.08 -3.96
CA ASN A 176 2.21 15.93 -4.61
C ASN A 176 2.74 14.84 -3.64
N THR A 177 2.13 14.70 -2.47
CA THR A 177 2.54 13.73 -1.43
C THR A 177 1.40 12.80 -1.03
N ASP A 178 0.19 13.34 -0.92
CA ASP A 178 -1.00 12.62 -0.48
C ASP A 178 -1.89 12.14 -1.63
N ILE A 179 -2.82 11.25 -1.31
CA ILE A 179 -3.69 10.56 -2.27
C ILE A 179 -4.64 11.56 -2.94
N GLY A 180 -4.75 11.48 -4.27
CA GLY A 180 -5.62 12.31 -5.10
C GLY A 180 -4.85 13.28 -5.99
N THR A 181 -5.53 14.36 -6.41
CA THR A 181 -5.05 15.27 -7.46
C THR A 181 -3.92 16.19 -7.01
N ALA A 182 -2.70 15.90 -7.47
CA ALA A 182 -1.59 16.82 -7.45
C ALA A 182 -1.63 17.78 -8.66
N LYS A 183 -1.19 19.03 -8.48
CA LYS A 183 -0.93 19.95 -9.61
C LYS A 183 0.55 19.99 -9.95
N MET A 184 0.84 20.11 -11.24
CA MET A 184 2.17 20.34 -11.78
C MET A 184 2.18 21.63 -12.62
N TYR A 185 3.13 22.50 -12.31
CA TYR A 185 3.36 23.78 -13.00
C TYR A 185 4.72 23.74 -13.68
N VAL A 186 4.74 23.86 -15.02
CA VAL A 186 5.96 23.81 -15.82
C VAL A 186 6.20 25.19 -16.42
N ALA A 187 7.20 25.93 -15.94
CA ALA A 187 7.45 27.32 -16.32
C ALA A 187 8.79 27.49 -17.04
N GLY A 188 8.78 28.22 -18.16
CA GLY A 188 10.01 28.61 -18.86
C GLY A 188 10.88 29.56 -18.02
N ILE A 189 12.21 29.40 -18.10
CA ILE A 189 13.23 30.21 -17.43
C ILE A 189 14.37 30.58 -18.41
N ASN A 190 15.33 31.41 -18.01
CA ASN A 190 16.60 31.65 -18.73
C ASN A 190 16.46 31.90 -20.24
N GLY A 191 15.56 32.80 -20.64
CA GLY A 191 15.28 33.09 -22.06
C GLY A 191 14.03 32.39 -22.63
N TYR A 192 13.27 31.69 -21.77
CA TYR A 192 11.93 31.20 -22.05
C TYR A 192 10.87 31.84 -21.13
N GLY A 193 9.65 32.00 -21.67
CA GLY A 193 8.45 32.48 -21.00
C GLY A 193 7.23 31.57 -21.22
N GLU A 194 6.10 31.94 -20.61
CA GLU A 194 4.91 31.10 -20.44
C GLU A 194 5.20 29.75 -19.75
N GLY A 195 4.22 28.85 -19.80
CA GLY A 195 4.28 27.54 -19.16
C GLY A 195 3.03 26.70 -19.38
N TYR A 196 2.98 25.55 -18.71
CA TYR A 196 1.84 24.62 -18.69
C TYR A 196 1.40 24.36 -17.26
N VAL A 197 0.09 24.33 -17.02
CA VAL A 197 -0.50 23.75 -15.81
C VAL A 197 -1.14 22.42 -16.19
N THR A 198 -0.86 21.38 -15.43
CA THR A 198 -1.55 20.09 -15.54
C THR A 198 -1.72 19.45 -14.16
N THR A 199 -2.35 18.29 -14.10
CA THR A 199 -2.62 17.51 -12.89
C THR A 199 -2.24 16.06 -13.08
N PHE A 200 -1.86 15.39 -12.01
CA PHE A 200 -1.70 13.94 -11.96
C PHE A 200 -2.29 13.39 -10.67
N GLU A 201 -2.84 12.19 -10.73
CA GLU A 201 -3.35 11.50 -9.55
C GLU A 201 -2.25 10.75 -8.83
N ILE A 202 -2.26 10.83 -7.50
CA ILE A 202 -1.45 10.00 -6.61
C ILE A 202 -2.33 8.89 -6.06
N ALA A 203 -2.13 7.67 -6.55
CA ALA A 203 -2.96 6.51 -6.27
C ALA A 203 -2.28 5.54 -5.30
N CYS A 204 -2.91 5.41 -4.14
CA CYS A 204 -2.70 4.35 -3.17
C CYS A 204 -3.36 3.05 -3.68
N LYS A 205 -2.65 1.91 -3.65
CA LYS A 205 -3.11 0.63 -4.26
C LYS A 205 -3.79 -0.36 -3.30
N HIS A 206 -3.48 -0.30 -2.01
CA HIS A 206 -3.74 -1.36 -1.02
C HIS A 206 -3.84 -0.78 0.42
N PRO A 207 -4.90 -0.04 0.80
CA PRO A 207 -5.38 0.91 2.58
C PRO A 207 -5.70 0.22 3.92
N GLU A 208 -6.59 0.77 4.75
CA GLU A 208 -6.93 0.19 6.06
C GLU A 208 -7.38 -1.30 5.97
N VAL A 209 -7.06 -2.13 6.97
CA VAL A 209 -6.62 -3.51 6.68
C VAL A 209 -7.71 -4.59 6.68
N SER A 210 -7.44 -5.67 5.93
CA SER A 210 -8.03 -7.00 6.08
C SER A 210 -6.96 -8.10 6.08
N LYS A 211 -7.30 -9.26 6.64
CA LYS A 211 -6.49 -10.48 6.67
C LYS A 211 -7.38 -11.68 6.42
N VAL A 212 -6.90 -12.67 5.68
CA VAL A 212 -7.62 -13.94 5.42
C VAL A 212 -6.63 -15.10 5.52
N ILE A 213 -7.01 -16.21 6.15
CA ILE A 213 -6.18 -17.43 6.22
C ILE A 213 -5.99 -17.96 4.79
N SER A 214 -4.76 -17.89 4.28
CA SER A 214 -4.36 -18.41 2.95
C SER A 214 -3.91 -19.86 3.00
N LYS A 215 -3.47 -20.33 4.17
CA LYS A 215 -3.15 -21.73 4.44
C LYS A 215 -3.52 -22.04 5.89
N GLU A 216 -4.39 -23.04 6.09
CA GLU A 216 -4.71 -23.53 7.42
C GLU A 216 -3.50 -24.21 8.07
N ALA A 217 -3.36 -24.01 9.38
CA ALA A 217 -2.37 -24.73 10.17
C ALA A 217 -2.85 -26.17 10.46
N SER A 218 -1.93 -27.14 10.39
CA SER A 218 -2.17 -28.54 10.75
C SER A 218 -1.44 -28.90 12.04
N CYS A 219 -1.57 -30.14 12.51
CA CYS A 219 -0.84 -30.64 13.68
C CYS A 219 0.69 -30.47 13.58
N THR A 220 1.26 -30.55 12.37
CA THR A 220 2.72 -30.54 12.13
C THR A 220 3.21 -29.43 11.21
N THR A 221 2.32 -28.77 10.46
CA THR A 221 2.67 -27.71 9.51
C THR A 221 2.01 -26.38 9.85
N LYS A 222 2.81 -25.32 9.78
CA LYS A 222 2.35 -23.94 9.90
C LYS A 222 1.43 -23.55 8.73
N GLY A 223 0.45 -22.70 9.02
CA GLY A 223 -0.38 -22.00 8.05
C GLY A 223 0.18 -20.61 7.69
N ASN A 224 -0.60 -19.83 6.94
CA ASN A 224 -0.38 -18.41 6.60
C ASN A 224 -1.73 -17.68 6.56
N TYR A 225 -1.71 -16.38 6.85
CA TYR A 225 -2.63 -15.37 6.32
C TYR A 225 -2.04 -14.75 5.06
N VAL A 226 -2.91 -14.24 4.17
CA VAL A 226 -2.57 -13.12 3.29
C VAL A 226 -3.14 -11.84 3.90
N VAL A 227 -2.27 -10.84 4.07
CA VAL A 227 -2.65 -9.49 4.48
C VAL A 227 -3.04 -8.68 3.25
N THR A 228 -4.09 -7.88 3.39
CA THR A 228 -4.54 -6.90 2.40
C THR A 228 -4.90 -5.60 3.11
N CYS A 229 -3.95 -4.68 3.19
CA CYS A 229 -4.27 -3.27 3.38
C CYS A 229 -5.28 -2.91 2.24
N LYS A 230 -6.52 -2.43 2.51
CA LYS A 230 -7.66 -2.31 1.53
C LYS A 230 -7.78 -0.96 0.80
N LEU A 231 -7.06 0.06 1.33
CA LEU A 231 -5.29 2.24 0.72
C LEU A 231 -3.71 2.12 0.32
N CYS A 232 -2.72 1.82 1.19
CA CYS A 232 -1.26 1.65 0.94
C CYS A 232 -0.72 1.07 -0.42
N GLY A 233 -0.02 -0.07 -0.55
CA GLY A 233 0.78 -0.36 -1.78
C GLY A 233 1.13 -1.81 -2.21
N GLU A 234 0.83 -2.86 -1.44
CA GLU A 234 1.43 -4.21 -1.52
C GLU A 234 0.40 -5.40 -1.63
N LYS A 235 0.83 -6.64 -1.29
CA LYS A 235 0.15 -7.71 -0.52
C LYS A 235 1.26 -8.57 0.10
N PHE A 236 1.12 -8.99 1.36
CA PHE A 236 2.16 -9.73 2.06
C PHE A 236 1.61 -10.90 2.88
N ASP A 237 2.37 -12.00 2.94
CA ASP A 237 2.07 -13.16 3.78
C ASP A 237 2.38 -12.87 5.26
N GLU A 238 1.58 -13.45 6.16
CA GLU A 238 1.78 -13.38 7.62
C GLU A 238 1.53 -14.78 8.21
N GLU A 239 2.56 -15.41 8.78
CA GLU A 239 2.57 -16.83 9.14
C GLU A 239 1.59 -17.21 10.28
N ILE A 240 1.05 -18.44 10.27
CA ILE A 240 0.19 -19.01 11.33
C ILE A 240 0.86 -20.24 11.97
N PRO A 241 1.04 -20.32 13.31
CA PRO A 241 1.67 -21.47 13.96
C PRO A 241 0.94 -22.81 13.77
N ALA A 242 1.69 -23.92 13.80
CA ALA A 242 1.15 -25.28 13.76
C ALA A 242 0.35 -25.63 15.03
N LYS A 243 -0.68 -26.49 14.91
CA LYS A 243 -1.67 -26.79 15.96
C LYS A 243 -1.25 -27.88 16.97
N GLY A 244 -0.19 -28.65 16.70
CA GLY A 244 0.24 -29.78 17.56
C GLY A 244 -0.67 -31.02 17.48
N HIS A 245 -0.29 -32.09 18.20
CA HIS A 245 -1.06 -33.33 18.30
C HIS A 245 -1.70 -33.48 19.70
N THR A 246 -2.98 -33.84 19.75
CA THR A 246 -3.75 -34.07 20.99
C THR A 246 -4.33 -35.49 20.99
N PRO A 247 -3.93 -36.39 21.91
CA PRO A 247 -4.45 -37.77 21.95
C PRO A 247 -5.94 -37.87 22.28
N SER A 248 -6.60 -38.93 21.77
CA SER A 248 -8.03 -39.21 21.96
C SER A 248 -8.40 -39.81 23.32
N GLY A 249 -7.44 -40.27 24.12
CA GLY A 249 -7.68 -41.06 25.33
C GLY A 249 -8.12 -42.51 25.07
N GLU A 250 -8.93 -42.75 24.04
CA GLU A 250 -9.33 -44.08 23.59
C GLU A 250 -8.22 -44.81 22.83
N TRP A 251 -8.12 -46.13 23.04
CA TRP A 251 -7.19 -47.04 22.37
C TRP A 251 -7.89 -47.82 21.24
N VAL A 252 -7.22 -47.94 20.09
CA VAL A 252 -7.68 -48.72 18.94
C VAL A 252 -6.73 -49.89 18.70
N ILE A 253 -7.27 -51.11 18.59
CA ILE A 253 -6.52 -52.31 18.20
C ILE A 253 -6.41 -52.34 16.66
N LYS A 254 -5.17 -52.38 16.14
CA LYS A 254 -4.85 -52.51 14.71
C LYS A 254 -5.00 -53.94 14.19
N ARG A 255 -4.52 -54.86 15.01
CA ARG A 255 -4.33 -56.28 14.73
C ARG A 255 -4.64 -56.99 16.02
N ARG A 256 -5.72 -57.78 16.02
CA ARG A 256 -5.95 -58.74 17.10
C ARG A 256 -4.77 -59.71 17.12
N PRO A 257 -4.28 -60.11 18.29
CA PRO A 257 -3.33 -61.20 18.35
C PRO A 257 -4.02 -62.50 17.93
N THR A 258 -3.21 -63.50 17.61
CA THR A 258 -3.67 -64.88 17.44
C THR A 258 -2.83 -65.75 18.37
N ILE A 259 -3.17 -67.03 18.48
CA ILE A 259 -2.33 -68.01 19.17
C ILE A 259 -0.86 -67.97 18.69
N THR A 260 -0.63 -67.69 17.40
CA THR A 260 0.71 -67.65 16.80
C THR A 260 1.36 -66.27 16.71
N LYS A 261 0.64 -65.14 16.91
CA LYS A 261 1.15 -63.77 16.60
C LYS A 261 0.69 -62.69 17.60
N THR A 262 1.57 -61.71 17.89
CA THR A 262 1.27 -60.53 18.73
C THR A 262 0.36 -59.51 18.02
N GLY A 263 -0.35 -58.68 18.79
CA GLY A 263 -1.19 -57.59 18.29
C GLY A 263 -0.51 -56.20 18.35
N GLU A 264 -1.23 -55.14 18.00
CA GLU A 264 -0.77 -53.74 18.11
C GLU A 264 -1.95 -52.83 18.42
N LYS A 265 -1.77 -51.84 19.31
CA LYS A 265 -2.74 -50.77 19.59
C LYS A 265 -2.12 -49.38 19.56
N TYR A 266 -2.95 -48.34 19.42
CA TYR A 266 -2.53 -46.93 19.40
C TYR A 266 -3.66 -46.01 19.86
N MET A 267 -3.34 -44.78 20.22
CA MET A 267 -4.31 -43.69 20.32
C MET A 267 -4.37 -42.88 19.01
N LEU A 268 -5.46 -42.16 18.79
CA LEU A 268 -5.63 -41.28 17.64
C LEU A 268 -5.47 -39.82 18.05
N CYS A 269 -4.86 -39.00 17.19
CA CYS A 269 -4.98 -37.54 17.34
C CYS A 269 -6.45 -37.14 17.15
N THR A 270 -7.01 -36.34 18.07
CA THR A 270 -8.41 -35.88 17.98
C THR A 270 -8.70 -35.09 16.71
N VAL A 271 -7.73 -34.31 16.22
CA VAL A 271 -7.86 -33.45 15.03
C VAL A 271 -7.59 -34.23 13.74
N CYS A 272 -6.41 -34.85 13.61
CA CYS A 272 -5.95 -35.43 12.34
C CYS A 272 -6.01 -36.95 12.24
N ARG A 273 -6.43 -37.65 13.33
CA ARG A 273 -6.44 -39.12 13.44
C ARG A 273 -5.11 -39.80 13.07
N PHE A 274 -3.99 -39.06 13.12
CA PHE A 274 -2.65 -39.66 13.10
C PHE A 274 -2.44 -40.49 14.37
N ARG A 275 -1.66 -41.56 14.26
CA ARG A 275 -1.40 -42.47 15.38
C ARG A 275 -0.41 -41.84 16.36
N VAL A 276 -0.85 -41.68 17.59
CA VAL A 276 -0.02 -41.24 18.72
C VAL A 276 0.00 -42.35 19.76
N ASN A 277 1.05 -42.40 20.60
CA ASN A 277 1.17 -43.39 21.68
C ASN A 277 0.97 -44.85 21.19
N ILE A 278 1.74 -45.29 20.20
CA ILE A 278 1.65 -46.67 19.65
C ILE A 278 2.26 -47.67 20.65
N THR A 279 1.67 -48.86 20.80
CA THR A 279 2.09 -49.89 21.77
C THR A 279 1.74 -51.30 21.26
N GLU A 280 2.55 -52.32 21.58
CA GLU A 280 2.29 -53.72 21.20
C GLU A 280 1.25 -54.40 22.12
N LEU A 281 0.67 -55.53 21.68
CA LEU A 281 -0.17 -56.43 22.50
C LEU A 281 0.38 -57.87 22.45
N PRO A 282 0.30 -58.65 23.55
CA PRO A 282 0.77 -60.04 23.59
C PRO A 282 -0.01 -60.95 22.62
N LYS A 283 0.45 -62.19 22.45
CA LYS A 283 -0.29 -63.27 21.75
C LYS A 283 -1.62 -63.58 22.46
N ALA A 284 -2.57 -64.17 21.73
CA ALA A 284 -3.76 -64.78 22.33
C ALA A 284 -3.37 -66.11 23.00
N TYR A 285 -4.01 -66.46 24.11
CA TYR A 285 -3.81 -67.71 24.83
C TYR A 285 -5.16 -68.33 25.16
N PRO A 286 -5.57 -69.44 24.50
CA PRO A 286 -6.97 -69.87 24.45
C PRO A 286 -7.38 -70.76 25.64
N ASP A 287 -6.83 -70.43 26.81
CA ASP A 287 -7.38 -70.79 28.12
C ASP A 287 -8.46 -69.74 28.42
N VAL A 288 -9.71 -70.10 28.10
CA VAL A 288 -10.87 -69.20 28.11
C VAL A 288 -11.62 -69.31 29.45
N ASN A 289 -11.49 -70.45 30.13
CA ASN A 289 -12.04 -70.65 31.47
C ASN A 289 -11.09 -70.21 32.60
N GLY A 290 -9.77 -70.11 32.34
CA GLY A 290 -8.74 -69.71 33.29
C GLY A 290 -8.22 -70.83 34.20
N ASP A 291 -8.41 -72.10 33.84
CA ASP A 291 -7.96 -73.27 34.60
C ASP A 291 -6.49 -73.68 34.32
N GLY A 292 -5.89 -73.08 33.28
CA GLY A 292 -4.50 -73.32 32.86
C GLY A 292 -4.32 -74.42 31.82
N ASN A 293 -5.38 -75.12 31.41
CA ASN A 293 -5.31 -76.28 30.51
C ASN A 293 -6.25 -76.12 29.33
N ILE A 294 -5.73 -75.72 28.16
CA ILE A 294 -6.53 -75.54 26.93
C ILE A 294 -7.22 -76.85 26.52
N ASN A 295 -8.52 -76.98 26.80
CA ASN A 295 -9.24 -78.25 26.70
C ASN A 295 -10.67 -78.10 26.13
N SER A 296 -11.45 -79.19 26.14
CA SER A 296 -12.82 -79.20 25.62
C SER A 296 -13.80 -78.34 26.44
N ALA A 297 -13.47 -77.96 27.67
CA ALA A 297 -14.21 -76.98 28.47
C ALA A 297 -14.11 -75.57 27.86
N ASP A 298 -12.93 -75.12 27.46
CA ASP A 298 -12.73 -73.82 26.79
C ASP A 298 -13.48 -73.77 25.46
N ALA A 299 -13.40 -74.85 24.68
CA ALA A 299 -14.15 -74.99 23.43
C ALA A 299 -15.66 -74.93 23.65
N LEU A 300 -16.17 -75.52 24.74
CA LEU A 300 -17.58 -75.44 25.11
C LEU A 300 -18.00 -74.01 25.52
N ILE A 301 -17.13 -73.26 26.20
CA ILE A 301 -17.38 -71.86 26.58
C ILE A 301 -17.35 -70.95 25.35
N VAL A 302 -16.41 -71.15 24.43
CA VAL A 302 -16.38 -70.48 23.11
C VAL A 302 -17.64 -70.79 22.29
N LEU A 303 -18.14 -72.04 22.34
CA LEU A 303 -19.44 -72.37 21.73
C LEU A 303 -20.61 -71.64 22.41
N GLN A 304 -20.65 -71.55 23.75
CA GLN A 304 -21.68 -70.81 24.47
C GLN A 304 -21.67 -69.30 24.15
N TYR A 305 -20.49 -68.70 24.00
CA TYR A 305 -20.33 -67.33 23.53
C TYR A 305 -20.83 -67.15 22.09
N SER A 306 -20.60 -68.12 21.21
CA SER A 306 -21.02 -68.05 19.80
C SER A 306 -22.53 -68.05 19.55
N VAL A 307 -23.34 -68.26 20.59
CA VAL A 307 -24.82 -68.29 20.54
C VAL A 307 -25.48 -67.46 21.65
N ASP A 308 -24.74 -66.50 22.23
CA ASP A 308 -25.21 -65.58 23.28
C ASP A 308 -25.86 -66.25 24.52
N LEU A 309 -25.53 -67.52 24.80
CA LEU A 309 -26.06 -68.26 25.95
C LEU A 309 -25.36 -67.91 27.27
N ASN A 310 -24.30 -67.09 27.22
CA ASN A 310 -23.46 -66.79 28.37
C ASN A 310 -22.87 -65.36 28.28
N ASP A 311 -23.56 -64.42 28.94
CA ASP A 311 -23.37 -62.96 28.87
C ASP A 311 -22.12 -62.47 29.66
N THR A 312 -20.98 -63.15 29.51
CA THR A 312 -19.85 -63.07 30.46
C THR A 312 -18.48 -62.69 29.89
N ILE A 313 -18.35 -62.38 28.61
CA ILE A 313 -17.14 -61.69 28.10
C ILE A 313 -17.15 -60.26 28.64
N LYS A 314 -16.24 -59.95 29.57
CA LYS A 314 -16.22 -58.68 30.31
C LYS A 314 -14.99 -57.83 30.03
N THR A 315 -13.98 -58.38 29.37
CA THR A 315 -12.78 -57.65 28.97
C THR A 315 -12.38 -57.96 27.52
N GLU A 316 -11.71 -56.99 26.90
CA GLU A 316 -11.11 -57.13 25.57
C GLU A 316 -10.05 -58.26 25.52
N GLU A 317 -9.43 -58.58 26.65
CA GLU A 317 -8.46 -59.68 26.79
C GLU A 317 -9.13 -61.05 26.77
N GLN A 318 -10.26 -61.22 27.46
CA GLN A 318 -11.09 -62.43 27.35
C GLN A 318 -11.59 -62.62 25.91
N PHE A 319 -12.01 -61.53 25.25
CA PHE A 319 -12.39 -61.59 23.83
C PHE A 319 -11.21 -62.04 22.96
N MET A 320 -10.02 -61.45 23.13
CA MET A 320 -8.82 -61.80 22.36
C MET A 320 -8.33 -63.24 22.59
N ASN A 321 -8.59 -63.84 23.75
CA ASN A 321 -8.24 -65.25 24.02
C ASN A 321 -9.26 -66.23 23.43
N ALA A 322 -10.55 -65.86 23.39
CA ALA A 322 -11.61 -66.66 22.77
C ALA A 322 -11.64 -66.57 21.23
N ASP A 323 -11.23 -65.42 20.67
CA ASP A 323 -11.00 -65.20 19.22
C ASP A 323 -9.64 -65.79 18.81
N THR A 324 -9.51 -67.12 18.92
CA THR A 324 -8.24 -67.85 18.80
C THR A 324 -7.53 -67.61 17.47
N ASN A 325 -8.32 -67.42 16.42
CA ASN A 325 -7.83 -67.24 15.06
C ASN A 325 -7.62 -65.76 14.68
N GLY A 326 -8.26 -64.83 15.41
CA GLY A 326 -8.12 -63.39 15.26
C GLY A 326 -9.00 -62.75 14.18
N ASP A 327 -10.06 -63.44 13.71
CA ASP A 327 -11.01 -62.90 12.71
C ASP A 327 -12.03 -61.91 13.30
N GLY A 328 -12.11 -61.83 14.63
CA GLY A 328 -13.02 -60.92 15.34
C GLY A 328 -14.41 -61.50 15.64
N LYS A 329 -14.61 -62.82 15.48
CA LYS A 329 -15.88 -63.51 15.79
C LYS A 329 -15.61 -64.80 16.56
N ILE A 330 -16.02 -64.84 17.82
CA ILE A 330 -15.92 -66.03 18.66
C ILE A 330 -16.95 -67.05 18.15
N ASN A 331 -16.51 -68.12 17.49
CA ASN A 331 -17.39 -69.05 16.80
C ASN A 331 -16.94 -70.52 16.88
N SER A 332 -17.68 -71.43 16.22
CA SER A 332 -17.38 -72.86 16.23
C SER A 332 -16.04 -73.23 15.57
N VAL A 333 -15.46 -72.36 14.73
CA VAL A 333 -14.09 -72.48 14.21
C VAL A 333 -13.05 -72.31 15.32
N ASP A 334 -13.26 -71.39 16.26
CA ASP A 334 -12.38 -71.17 17.40
C ASP A 334 -12.47 -72.32 18.40
N ALA A 335 -13.69 -72.77 18.71
CA ALA A 335 -13.90 -73.96 19.52
C ALA A 335 -13.25 -75.21 18.88
N LEU A 336 -13.33 -75.36 17.56
CA LEU A 336 -12.64 -76.43 16.84
C LEU A 336 -11.11 -76.27 16.88
N THR A 337 -10.60 -75.04 16.85
CA THR A 337 -9.16 -74.74 16.99
C THR A 337 -8.67 -75.15 18.37
N ILE A 338 -9.41 -74.81 19.44
CA ILE A 338 -9.15 -75.27 20.81
C ILE A 338 -9.19 -76.80 20.89
N LEU A 339 -10.20 -77.46 20.32
CA LEU A 339 -10.30 -78.92 20.35
C LEU A 339 -9.11 -79.58 19.66
N LYS A 340 -8.68 -79.10 18.49
CA LYS A 340 -7.46 -79.61 17.82
C LYS A 340 -6.20 -79.40 18.65
N ILE A 341 -6.05 -78.25 19.33
CA ILE A 341 -4.93 -78.01 20.25
C ILE A 341 -4.95 -79.03 21.39
N SER A 342 -6.13 -79.28 21.98
CA SER A 342 -6.28 -80.21 23.11
C SER A 342 -5.94 -81.67 22.75
N VAL A 343 -6.10 -82.08 21.48
CA VAL A 343 -5.68 -83.40 20.97
C VAL A 343 -4.33 -83.38 20.23
N GLY A 344 -3.56 -82.29 20.33
CA GLY A 344 -2.21 -82.16 19.78
C GLY A 344 -2.11 -82.02 18.24
N MET A 345 -3.22 -81.74 17.56
CA MET A 345 -3.28 -81.57 16.10
C MET A 345 -2.90 -80.15 15.63
N GLU A 346 -2.91 -79.16 16.52
CA GLU A 346 -2.59 -77.75 16.21
C GLU A 346 -1.78 -77.12 17.36
N LYS A 347 -1.05 -76.01 17.11
CA LYS A 347 -0.07 -75.42 18.05
C LYS A 347 -0.12 -73.88 18.10
N ILE A 348 0.38 -73.35 19.22
CA ILE A 348 0.43 -71.94 19.63
C ILE A 348 1.84 -71.37 19.41
#